data_AF-A0A7X4Z3Q9-F1
#
_entry.id   AF-A0A7X4Z3Q9-F1
#
_cell.length_a   1.000
_cell.length_b   1.000
_cell.length_c   1.000
_cell.angle_alpha   90.00
_cell.angle_beta   90.00
_cell.angle_gamma   90.00
#
_symmetry.space_group_name_H-M   'P 1'
#
loop_
_entity.id
_entity.type
_entity.pdbx_description
1 polymer ?
#
loop_
_entity_poly.entity_id
_entity_poly.type
_entity_poly.pdbx_seq_one_letter_code
_entity_poly.pdbx_strand_id
1 'polypeptide(L)' 'MSNLNTAEKIRIAVTRSGQTMYNVAEATGQTRQNFSNKLKKGDFRESELRAIAEAVGCELVISFVDKQTGEEVG' A
#
# COMPACT_ATOMS: atom_id res chain seq x y z
N MET A 1 8.18 -6.44 17.78
CA MET A 1 8.35 -6.16 16.34
C MET A 1 7.58 -4.89 16.03
N SER A 2 8.19 -3.89 15.41
CA SER A 2 7.49 -2.65 15.04
C SER A 2 6.44 -2.97 13.97
N ASN A 3 5.17 -2.67 14.25
CA ASN A 3 4.09 -2.77 13.27
C ASN A 3 4.29 -1.67 12.23
N LEU A 4 4.59 -2.07 10.99
CA LEU A 4 4.73 -1.15 9.87
C LEU A 4 3.37 -0.57 9.48
N ASN A 5 3.29 0.74 9.29
CA ASN A 5 2.12 1.36 8.71
C ASN A 5 2.05 1.10 7.19
N THR A 6 0.90 1.40 6.58
CA THR A 6 0.66 1.14 5.15
C THR A 6 1.70 1.80 4.24
N ALA A 7 2.12 3.04 4.54
CA ALA A 7 3.12 3.73 3.74
C ALA A 7 4.51 3.09 3.83
N GLU A 8 4.90 2.58 5.00
CA GLU A 8 6.15 1.84 5.18
C GLU A 8 6.11 0.49 4.45
N LYS A 9 4.99 -0.22 4.50
CA LYS A 9 4.77 -1.46 3.74
C LYS A 9 4.91 -1.22 2.24
N ILE A 10 4.30 -0.14 1.72
CA ILE A 10 4.46 0.26 0.31
C ILE A 10 5.93 0.52 -0.01
N ARG A 11 6.67 1.26 0.83
CA ARG A 11 8.11 1.52 0.63
C ARG A 11 8.93 0.24 0.49
N ILE A 12 8.67 -0.72 1.36
CA ILE A 12 9.37 -2.01 1.34
C ILE A 12 8.98 -2.82 0.10
N ALA A 13 7.70 -2.89 -0.25
CA ALA A 13 7.22 -3.65 -1.41
C ALA A 13 7.80 -3.12 -2.72
N VAL A 14 7.79 -1.79 -2.92
CA VAL A 14 8.40 -1.14 -4.08
C VAL A 14 9.89 -1.49 -4.17
N THR A 15 10.62 -1.35 -3.06
CA THR A 15 12.06 -1.66 -3.01
C THR A 15 12.33 -3.14 -3.35
N ARG A 16 11.53 -4.07 -2.83
CA ARG A 16 11.67 -5.52 -3.09
C ARG A 16 11.36 -5.89 -4.54
N SER A 17 10.43 -5.19 -5.17
CA SER A 17 10.07 -5.41 -6.58
C SER A 17 11.08 -4.84 -7.57
N GLY A 18 12.13 -4.14 -7.10
CA GLY A 18 13.10 -3.45 -7.97
C GLY A 18 12.52 -2.22 -8.69
N GLN A 19 11.28 -1.83 -8.38
CA GLN A 19 10.63 -0.66 -8.93
C GLN A 19 11.07 0.61 -8.19
N THR A 20 10.79 1.77 -8.80
CA THR A 20 10.92 3.06 -8.13
C THR A 20 9.55 3.58 -7.70
N MET A 21 9.52 4.43 -6.68
CA MET A 21 8.29 5.15 -6.29
C MET A 21 7.68 5.95 -7.43
N TYR A 22 8.53 6.43 -8.33
CA TYR A 22 8.09 7.14 -9.52
C TYR A 22 7.33 6.21 -10.48
N ASN A 23 7.93 5.06 -10.81
CA ASN A 23 7.31 4.10 -11.73
C ASN A 23 5.96 3.60 -11.19
N VAL A 24 5.86 3.38 -9.87
CA VAL A 24 4.62 2.95 -9.23
C VAL A 24 3.57 4.07 -9.21
N ALA A 25 3.98 5.34 -9.03
CA ALA A 25 3.05 6.46 -9.18
C ALA A 25 2.48 6.53 -10.60
N GLU A 26 3.31 6.37 -11.64
CA GLU A 26 2.85 6.35 -13.03
C GLU A 26 1.97 5.15 -13.36
N ALA A 27 2.37 3.94 -12.93
CA ALA A 27 1.60 2.71 -13.12
C ALA A 27 0.20 2.79 -12.45
N THR A 28 0.06 3.60 -11.40
CA THR A 28 -1.21 3.82 -10.71
C THR A 28 -1.95 5.08 -11.18
N GLY A 29 -1.50 5.73 -12.26
CA GLY A 29 -2.13 6.93 -12.82
C GLY A 29 -2.01 8.19 -11.96
N GLN A 30 -1.03 8.22 -11.05
CA GLN A 30 -0.84 9.31 -10.08
C GLN A 30 0.37 10.16 -10.44
N THR A 31 0.26 11.46 -10.15
CA THR A 31 1.45 12.33 -10.18
C THR A 31 2.40 11.98 -9.04
N ARG A 32 3.70 12.16 -9.25
CA ARG A 32 4.73 11.98 -8.20
C ARG A 32 4.40 12.75 -6.93
N GLN A 33 3.92 13.98 -7.06
CA GLN A 33 3.59 14.85 -5.94
C GLN A 33 2.37 14.33 -5.15
N ASN A 34 1.32 13.89 -5.85
CA ASN A 34 0.15 13.29 -5.19
C ASN A 34 0.55 12.02 -4.42
N PHE A 35 1.31 11.13 -5.07
CA PHE A 35 1.79 9.89 -4.46
C PHE A 35 2.66 10.16 -3.23
N SER A 36 3.60 11.11 -3.32
CA SER A 36 4.42 11.52 -2.18
C SER A 36 3.58 12.12 -1.04
N ASN A 37 2.53 12.88 -1.35
CA ASN A 37 1.64 13.46 -0.34
C ASN A 37 0.84 12.37 0.37
N LYS A 38 0.37 11.35 -0.36
CA LYS A 38 -0.33 10.19 0.22
C LYS A 38 0.58 9.34 1.09
N LEU A 39 1.82 9.08 0.67
CA LEU A 39 2.81 8.41 1.51
C LEU A 39 3.09 9.14 2.83
N LYS A 40 3.02 10.47 2.86
CA LYS A 40 3.16 11.26 4.10
C LYS A 40 1.91 11.18 4.97
N LYS A 41 0.71 11.18 4.36
CA LYS A 41 -0.58 11.16 5.08
C LYS A 41 -1.01 9.75 5.50
N GLY A 42 -0.51 8.71 4.85
CA GLY A 42 -0.98 7.34 5.02
C GLY A 42 -2.39 7.08 4.46
N ASP A 43 -2.86 7.94 3.56
CA ASP A 43 -4.24 7.94 3.07
C ASP A 43 -4.30 7.47 1.60
N PHE A 44 -4.63 6.18 1.43
CA PHE A 44 -4.78 5.52 0.14
C PHE A 44 -6.16 4.89 0.06
N ARG A 45 -6.82 5.03 -1.09
CA ARG A 45 -8.03 4.27 -1.38
C ARG A 45 -7.67 2.81 -1.58
N GLU A 46 -8.63 1.93 -1.28
CA GLU A 46 -8.48 0.50 -1.50
C GLU A 46 -8.09 0.15 -2.95
N SER A 47 -8.71 0.81 -3.93
CA SER A 47 -8.39 0.66 -5.34
C SER A 47 -6.94 1.02 -5.67
N GLU A 48 -6.38 2.02 -4.98
CA GLU A 48 -4.98 2.42 -5.16
C GLU A 48 -4.04 1.40 -4.54
N LEU A 49 -4.38 0.85 -3.37
CA LEU A 49 -3.60 -0.21 -2.75
C LEU A 49 -3.55 -1.45 -3.65
N ARG A 50 -4.66 -1.82 -4.31
CA ARG A 50 -4.69 -2.93 -5.27
C ARG A 50 -3.78 -2.65 -6.48
N ALA A 51 -3.90 -1.46 -7.07
CA ALA A 51 -3.06 -1.08 -8.21
C ALA A 51 -1.57 -1.02 -7.85
N ILE A 52 -1.23 -0.56 -6.64
CA ILE A 52 0.14 -0.58 -6.13
C ILE A 52 0.62 -2.04 -5.98
N ALA A 53 -0.19 -2.92 -5.40
CA ALA A 53 0.14 -4.32 -5.20
C ALA A 53 0.42 -5.02 -6.54
N GLU A 54 -0.46 -4.81 -7.53
CA GLU A 54 -0.28 -5.31 -8.90
C GLU A 54 1.03 -4.78 -9.53
N ALA A 55 1.29 -3.48 -9.42
CA ALA A 55 2.50 -2.87 -9.98
C ALA A 55 3.81 -3.38 -9.35
N VAL A 56 3.78 -3.85 -8.10
CA VAL A 56 4.95 -4.40 -7.39
C VAL A 56 4.94 -5.92 -7.32
N GLY A 57 4.01 -6.60 -8.01
CA GLY A 57 3.92 -8.06 -8.06
C GLY A 57 3.56 -8.71 -6.72
N CYS A 58 2.75 -8.03 -5.91
CA CYS A 58 2.24 -8.52 -4.63
C CYS A 58 0.71 -8.69 -4.67
N GLU A 59 0.20 -9.53 -3.79
CA GLU A 59 -1.24 -9.63 -3.53
C GLU A 59 -1.63 -8.71 -2.36
N LEU A 60 -2.74 -7.99 -2.52
CA LEU A 60 -3.31 -7.19 -1.44
C LEU A 60 -4.34 -8.04 -0.66
N VAL A 61 -4.04 -8.31 0.61
CA VAL A 61 -4.98 -8.93 1.55
C VAL A 61 -5.57 -7.85 2.45
N ILE A 62 -6.91 -7.78 2.51
CA ILE A 62 -7.67 -6.86 3.36
C ILE A 62 -8.55 -7.72 4.26
N SER A 63 -8.41 -7.53 5.56
CA SER A 63 -9.15 -8.25 6.58
C SER A 63 -9.89 -7.29 7.48
N PHE A 64 -11.15 -7.58 7.78
CA PHE A 64 -11.86 -6.95 8.88
C PHE A 64 -11.60 -7.76 10.14
N VAL A 65 -11.27 -7.10 11.25
CA VAL A 65 -11.05 -7.78 12.53
C VAL A 65 -12.10 -7.30 13.51
N ASP A 66 -12.83 -8.25 14.09
CA ASP A 66 -13.79 -7.96 15.15
C ASP A 66 -13.01 -7.42 16.37
N LYS A 67 -13.41 -6.24 16.86
CA LYS A 67 -12.68 -5.56 17.94
C LYS A 67 -12.90 -6.20 19.32
N GLN A 68 -13.94 -7.02 19.48
CA GLN A 68 -14.29 -7.69 20.73
C GLN A 68 -13.61 -9.06 20.80
N THR A 69 -13.69 -9.85 19.73
CA THR A 69 -13.13 -11.20 19.70
C THR A 69 -11.68 -11.24 19.20
N GLY A 70 -11.26 -10.26 18.41
CA GLY A 70 -9.96 -10.24 17.75
C GLY A 70 -9.88 -11.19 16.56
N GLU A 71 -10.99 -11.81 16.17
CA GLU A 71 -11.06 -12.74 15.04
C GLU A 71 -11.27 -12.00 13.72
N GLU A 72 -10.74 -12.57 12.64
CA GLU A 72 -11.03 -12.08 11.31
C GLU A 72 -12.49 -12.34 10.96
N VAL A 73 -13.18 -11.32 10.46
CA VAL A 73 -14.52 -11.45 9.91
C VAL A 73 -14.38 -12.12 8.55
N GLY A 74 -14.61 -13.44 8.54
CA GLY A 74 -14.58 -14.31 7.36
C GLY A 74 -15.96 -14.74 6.91
#